data_AF-A0A3A0UBA9-F1
#
_entry.id   AF-A0A3A0UBA9-F1
#
_cell.length_a   1.000
_cell.length_b   1.000
_cell.length_c   1.000
_cell.angle_alpha   90.00
_cell.angle_beta   90.00
_cell.angle_gamma   90.00
#
_symmetry.space_group_name_H-M   'P 1'
#
loop_
_entity.id
_entity.type
_entity.pdbx_description
1 polymer ?
#
loop_
_entity_poly.entity_id
_entity_poly.type
_entity_poly.pdbx_seq_one_letter_code
_entity_poly.pdbx_strand_id
1 'polypeptide(L)'
;NWPVGMGQNFFGIIDRESHTIEPCRDEENVLHLNDDYELEEDHAMKNDSAFTQAIEELMLVEEAGETFDNEALLSGDLTPVFFGSALANFGVQNFLNAYVDHAPMPNARQTNDDIEVSPFDLDFSGFIFKIQANMDPKHRDRIAFMRVVSG
;
A
#
# COMPACT_ATOMS: atom_id res chain seq x y z
N ASN A 1 -7.74 -4.24 2.32
CA ASN A 1 -7.86 -5.12 3.50
C ASN A 1 -8.54 -4.37 4.64
N TRP A 2 -9.00 -5.05 5.69
CA TRP A 2 -9.66 -4.46 6.87
C TRP A 2 -9.15 -5.13 8.16
N PRO A 3 -8.91 -4.42 9.27
CA PRO A 3 -8.34 -5.03 10.47
C PRO A 3 -9.40 -5.80 11.27
N VAL A 4 -8.99 -6.91 11.88
CA VAL A 4 -9.80 -7.63 12.87
C VAL A 4 -9.26 -7.34 14.26
N GLY A 5 -10.01 -6.54 15.01
CA GLY A 5 -9.63 -6.05 16.33
C GLY A 5 -8.54 -4.97 16.29
N MET A 6 -8.05 -4.59 17.46
CA MET A 6 -7.05 -3.53 17.61
C MET A 6 -6.21 -3.70 18.89
N GLY A 7 -5.02 -3.09 18.91
CA GLY A 7 -4.15 -3.10 20.08
C GLY A 7 -3.77 -4.52 20.53
N GLN A 8 -4.05 -4.85 21.79
CA GLN A 8 -3.76 -6.19 22.33
C GLN A 8 -4.64 -7.30 21.73
N ASN A 9 -5.83 -6.92 21.24
CA ASN A 9 -6.82 -7.81 20.66
C ASN A 9 -6.76 -7.80 19.12
N PHE A 10 -5.69 -7.25 18.53
CA PHE A 10 -5.48 -7.34 17.10
C PHE A 10 -5.21 -8.79 16.71
N PHE A 11 -6.11 -9.36 15.90
CA PHE A 11 -5.99 -10.73 15.42
C PHE A 11 -5.28 -10.79 14.07
N GLY A 12 -5.65 -9.91 13.13
CA GLY A 12 -5.23 -10.05 11.73
C GLY A 12 -5.91 -9.05 10.81
N ILE A 13 -5.85 -9.31 9.51
CA ILE A 13 -6.50 -8.51 8.47
C ILE A 13 -7.39 -9.40 7.59
N ILE A 14 -8.54 -8.88 7.21
CA ILE A 14 -9.41 -9.45 6.17
C ILE A 14 -8.98 -8.86 4.84
N ASP A 15 -8.70 -9.72 3.87
CA ASP A 15 -8.60 -9.31 2.47
C ASP A 15 -9.98 -9.35 1.82
N ARG A 16 -10.36 -8.22 1.23
CA ARG A 16 -11.68 -7.99 0.62
C ARG A 16 -11.79 -8.68 -0.73
N GLU A 17 -10.70 -8.82 -1.46
CA GLU A 17 -10.74 -9.40 -2.81
C GLU A 17 -10.70 -10.93 -2.76
N SER A 18 -9.85 -11.48 -1.88
CA SER A 18 -9.70 -12.93 -1.74
C SER A 18 -10.65 -13.58 -0.73
N HIS A 19 -11.44 -12.79 0.01
CA HIS A 19 -12.30 -13.26 1.11
C HIS A 19 -11.52 -14.15 2.10
N THR A 20 -10.32 -13.72 2.47
CA THR A 20 -9.46 -14.44 3.42
C THR A 20 -9.15 -13.60 4.64
N ILE A 21 -8.86 -14.26 5.76
CA ILE A 21 -8.30 -13.63 6.95
C ILE A 21 -6.87 -14.11 7.13
N GLU A 22 -5.94 -13.17 7.15
CA GLU A 22 -4.54 -13.42 7.49
C GLU A 22 -4.35 -13.14 8.99
N PRO A 23 -4.04 -14.14 9.84
CA PRO A 23 -3.75 -13.91 11.24
C PRO A 23 -2.36 -13.30 11.45
N CYS A 24 -2.25 -12.30 12.31
CA CYS A 24 -1.00 -11.61 12.62
C CYS A 24 0.00 -12.46 13.41
N ARG A 25 -0.48 -13.47 14.15
CA ARG A 25 0.37 -14.32 15.01
C ARG A 25 0.56 -15.73 14.47
N ASP A 26 -0.10 -16.07 13.37
CA ASP A 26 -0.14 -17.42 12.81
C ASP A 26 -0.38 -17.35 11.29
N GLU A 27 0.61 -16.85 10.57
CA GLU A 27 0.52 -16.55 9.12
C GLU A 27 0.30 -17.81 8.26
N GLU A 28 0.61 -19.01 8.77
CA GLU A 28 0.41 -20.27 8.05
C GLU A 28 -1.07 -20.71 8.04
N ASN A 29 -1.90 -20.15 8.92
CA ASN A 29 -3.30 -20.50 9.08
C ASN A 29 -4.23 -19.41 8.54
N VAL A 30 -4.13 -19.14 7.24
CA VAL A 30 -5.11 -18.30 6.53
C VAL A 30 -6.50 -18.93 6.67
N LEU A 31 -7.47 -18.13 7.08
CA LEU A 31 -8.88 -18.56 7.21
C LEU A 31 -9.68 -18.06 6.01
N HIS A 32 -10.74 -18.77 5.65
CA HIS A 32 -11.58 -18.47 4.51
C HIS A 32 -12.96 -17.97 4.92
N LEU A 33 -13.45 -16.95 4.22
CA LEU A 33 -14.79 -16.41 4.35
C LEU A 33 -15.63 -16.80 3.13
N ASN A 34 -16.90 -17.13 3.36
CA ASN A 34 -17.87 -17.30 2.28
C ASN A 34 -18.38 -15.94 1.77
N ASP A 35 -19.27 -15.96 0.78
CA ASP A 35 -19.86 -14.75 0.18
C ASP A 35 -20.69 -13.91 1.17
N ASP A 36 -21.15 -14.51 2.28
CA ASP A 36 -21.88 -13.85 3.36
C ASP A 36 -20.94 -13.37 4.50
N TYR A 37 -19.61 -13.39 4.27
CA TYR A 37 -18.56 -13.06 5.23
C TYR A 37 -18.57 -13.91 6.51
N GLU A 38 -19.08 -15.15 6.43
CA GLU A 38 -19.00 -16.14 7.49
C GLU A 38 -17.75 -17.00 7.31
N LEU A 39 -17.08 -17.31 8.42
CA LEU A 39 -15.93 -18.22 8.42
C LEU A 39 -16.34 -19.63 7.96
N GLU A 40 -15.60 -20.19 7.01
CA GLU A 40 -15.82 -21.56 6.54
C GLU A 40 -15.35 -22.59 7.59
N GLU A 41 -14.21 -22.34 8.23
CA GLU A 41 -13.62 -23.24 9.20
C GLU A 41 -14.25 -23.13 10.58
N ASP A 42 -14.28 -24.22 11.35
CA ASP A 42 -14.67 -24.19 12.76
C ASP A 42 -13.53 -23.61 13.62
N HIS A 43 -13.45 -22.28 13.64
CA HIS A 43 -12.42 -21.53 14.36
C HIS A 43 -13.03 -20.74 15.52
N ALA A 44 -12.30 -20.67 16.65
CA ALA A 44 -12.77 -19.99 17.86
C ALA A 44 -13.13 -18.51 17.63
N MET A 45 -12.52 -17.88 16.62
CA MET A 45 -12.79 -16.51 16.19
C MET A 45 -14.26 -16.27 15.78
N LYS A 46 -15.00 -17.29 15.34
CA LYS A 46 -16.42 -17.15 14.98
C LYS A 46 -17.25 -16.48 16.07
N ASN A 47 -16.88 -16.70 17.33
CA ASN A 47 -17.58 -16.16 18.49
C ASN A 47 -16.87 -14.94 19.12
N ASP A 48 -15.82 -14.41 18.49
CA ASP A 48 -15.09 -13.25 18.97
C ASP A 48 -15.81 -11.96 18.58
N SER A 49 -16.06 -11.08 19.55
CA SER A 49 -16.75 -9.81 19.31
C SER A 49 -16.00 -8.90 18.35
N ALA A 50 -14.66 -8.96 18.34
CA ALA A 50 -13.83 -8.17 17.41
C ALA A 50 -13.98 -8.65 15.97
N PHE A 51 -14.23 -9.94 15.76
CA PHE A 51 -14.55 -10.49 14.44
C PHE A 51 -15.93 -10.03 13.97
N THR A 52 -16.96 -10.18 14.82
CA THR A 52 -18.31 -9.70 14.50
C THR A 52 -18.31 -8.21 14.15
N GLN A 53 -17.64 -7.38 14.96
CA GLN A 53 -17.50 -5.96 14.68
C GLN A 53 -16.77 -5.69 13.36
N ALA A 54 -15.67 -6.42 13.07
CA ALA A 54 -14.93 -6.24 11.83
C ALA A 54 -15.77 -6.57 10.59
N ILE A 55 -16.62 -7.60 10.66
CA ILE A 55 -17.55 -7.94 9.57
C ILE A 55 -18.62 -6.86 9.41
N GLU A 56 -19.22 -6.38 10.49
CA GLU A 56 -20.21 -5.28 10.45
C GLU A 56 -19.62 -4.00 9.83
N GLU A 57 -18.41 -3.63 10.24
CA GLU A 57 -17.67 -2.49 9.68
C GLU A 57 -17.30 -2.71 8.21
N LEU A 58 -16.89 -3.92 7.85
CA LEU A 58 -16.56 -4.27 6.47
C LEU A 58 -17.78 -4.17 5.56
N MET A 59 -18.95 -4.69 5.99
CA MET A 59 -20.21 -4.57 5.25
C MET A 59 -20.59 -3.10 5.02
N LEU A 60 -20.37 -2.23 6.02
CA LEU A 60 -20.61 -0.80 5.87
C LEU A 60 -19.66 -0.19 4.81
N VAL A 61 -18.41 -0.63 4.77
CA VAL A 61 -17.44 -0.20 3.76
C VAL A 61 -17.78 -0.76 2.37
N GLU A 62 -18.35 -1.96 2.26
CA GLU A 62 -18.85 -2.48 0.98
C GLU A 62 -20.04 -1.68 0.45
N GLU A 63 -20.94 -1.22 1.33
CA GLU A 63 -22.14 -0.48 0.92
C GLU A 63 -21.87 1.01 0.68
N ALA A 64 -21.01 1.64 1.49
CA ALA A 64 -20.80 3.10 1.49
C ALA A 64 -19.38 3.53 1.10
N GLY A 65 -18.44 2.59 1.00
CA GLY A 65 -17.07 2.87 0.59
C GLY A 65 -16.92 2.95 -0.93
N GLU A 66 -15.78 3.47 -1.36
CA GLU A 66 -15.44 3.50 -2.79
C GLU A 66 -14.77 2.20 -3.23
N THR A 67 -15.16 1.75 -4.42
CA THR A 67 -14.48 0.65 -5.10
C THR A 67 -13.12 1.11 -5.60
N PHE A 68 -12.13 0.22 -5.60
CA PHE A 68 -10.83 0.52 -6.15
C PHE A 68 -10.92 0.85 -7.65
N ASP A 69 -10.36 1.99 -8.05
CA ASP A 69 -10.22 2.42 -9.43
C ASP A 69 -8.78 2.89 -9.67
N ASN A 70 -8.09 2.20 -10.58
CA ASN A 70 -6.69 2.49 -10.91
C ASN A 70 -6.52 3.83 -11.63
N GLU A 71 -7.49 4.28 -12.42
CA GLU A 71 -7.42 5.60 -13.07
C GLU A 71 -7.56 6.72 -12.03
N ALA A 72 -8.51 6.58 -11.10
CA ALA A 72 -8.70 7.52 -10.00
C ALA A 72 -7.50 7.54 -9.03
N LEU A 73 -6.83 6.39 -8.84
CA LEU A 73 -5.57 6.33 -8.09
C LEU A 73 -4.47 7.16 -8.78
N LEU A 74 -4.29 6.98 -10.09
CA LEU A 74 -3.25 7.66 -10.86
C LEU A 74 -3.51 9.16 -11.02
N SER A 75 -4.78 9.60 -11.03
CA SER A 75 -5.16 11.01 -10.99
C SER A 75 -5.01 11.64 -9.59
N GLY A 76 -4.91 10.81 -8.55
CA GLY A 76 -4.83 11.25 -7.15
C GLY A 76 -6.18 11.53 -6.50
N ASP A 77 -7.29 11.10 -7.13
CA ASP A 77 -8.65 11.23 -6.60
C ASP A 77 -9.03 10.09 -5.65
N LEU A 78 -8.31 8.96 -5.72
CA LEU A 78 -8.51 7.78 -4.88
C LEU A 78 -7.20 7.38 -4.18
N THR A 79 -7.29 6.91 -2.93
CA THR A 79 -6.14 6.36 -2.19
C THR A 79 -6.50 5.01 -1.59
N PRO A 80 -5.86 3.90 -2.01
CA PRO A 80 -6.06 2.60 -1.39
C PRO A 80 -5.51 2.61 0.04
N VAL A 81 -6.30 2.12 0.98
CA VAL A 81 -5.94 2.06 2.40
C VAL A 81 -5.55 0.64 2.77
N PHE A 82 -4.41 0.52 3.46
CA PHE A 82 -3.91 -0.75 3.97
C PHE A 82 -3.77 -0.70 5.48
N PHE A 83 -4.26 -1.74 6.15
CA PHE A 83 -4.09 -1.95 7.57
C PHE A 83 -3.00 -2.99 7.82
N GLY A 84 -2.24 -2.78 8.90
CA GLY A 84 -1.12 -3.64 9.28
C GLY A 84 -0.31 -3.03 10.42
N SER A 85 0.82 -3.67 10.74
CA SER A 85 1.76 -3.20 11.75
C SER A 85 3.18 -3.31 11.22
N ALA A 86 3.77 -2.17 10.83
CA ALA A 86 5.15 -2.12 10.38
C ALA A 86 6.15 -2.59 11.46
N LEU A 87 5.83 -2.37 12.74
CA LEU A 87 6.66 -2.83 13.86
C LEU A 87 6.68 -4.37 13.97
N ALA A 88 5.56 -5.01 13.66
CA ALA A 88 5.44 -6.46 13.65
C ALA A 88 5.73 -7.08 12.27
N ASN A 89 6.10 -6.26 11.27
CA ASN A 89 6.25 -6.65 9.87
C ASN A 89 5.00 -7.32 9.26
N PHE A 90 3.81 -6.97 9.75
CA PHE A 90 2.54 -7.58 9.33
C PHE A 90 1.75 -6.65 8.41
N GLY A 91 1.18 -7.18 7.31
CA GLY A 91 0.44 -6.44 6.29
C GLY A 91 1.31 -5.58 5.36
N VAL A 92 2.62 -5.52 5.58
CA VAL A 92 3.58 -4.77 4.73
C VAL A 92 3.67 -5.38 3.33
N GLN A 93 3.61 -6.70 3.22
CA GLN A 93 3.65 -7.40 1.94
C GLN A 93 2.46 -7.05 1.05
N ASN A 94 1.25 -7.01 1.61
CA ASN A 94 0.03 -6.72 0.85
C ASN A 94 0.09 -5.28 0.31
N PHE A 95 0.58 -4.33 1.12
CA PHE A 95 0.87 -2.97 0.65
C PHE A 95 1.93 -2.96 -0.47
N LEU A 96 3.04 -3.68 -0.31
CA LEU A 96 4.12 -3.67 -1.30
C LEU A 96 3.70 -4.30 -2.63
N ASN A 97 2.92 -5.39 -2.60
CA ASN A 97 2.38 -6.02 -3.81
C ASN A 97 1.51 -5.02 -4.57
N ALA A 98 0.51 -4.43 -3.89
CA ALA A 98 -0.34 -3.42 -4.50
C ALA A 98 0.44 -2.20 -4.98
N TYR A 99 1.47 -1.78 -4.24
CA TYR A 99 2.35 -0.69 -4.67
C TYR A 99 3.09 -1.05 -5.97
N VAL A 100 3.63 -2.26 -6.08
CA VAL A 100 4.33 -2.70 -7.30
C VAL A 100 3.38 -2.77 -8.50
N ASP A 101 2.16 -3.26 -8.29
CA ASP A 101 1.18 -3.46 -9.36
C ASP A 101 0.55 -2.15 -9.86
N HIS A 102 0.39 -1.15 -8.98
CA HIS A 102 -0.36 0.06 -9.28
C HIS A 102 0.45 1.36 -9.27
N ALA A 103 1.66 1.39 -8.70
CA ALA A 103 2.45 2.62 -8.68
C ALA A 103 2.82 3.06 -10.11
N PRO A 104 2.81 4.37 -10.38
CA PRO A 104 3.16 4.87 -11.70
C PRO A 104 4.61 4.58 -12.02
N MET A 105 4.85 4.19 -13.28
CA MET A 105 6.19 4.18 -13.86
C MET A 105 6.76 5.62 -13.93
N PRO A 106 8.07 5.78 -14.20
CA PRO A 106 8.64 7.10 -14.45
C PRO A 106 7.81 7.87 -15.49
N ASN A 107 7.19 8.98 -15.07
CA ASN A 107 6.39 9.83 -15.95
C ASN A 107 7.26 10.87 -16.65
N ALA A 108 6.78 11.30 -17.81
CA ALA A 108 7.35 12.41 -18.56
C ALA A 108 7.41 13.69 -17.73
N ARG A 109 8.34 14.59 -18.08
CA ARG A 109 8.54 15.85 -17.38
C ARG A 109 8.55 17.02 -18.36
N GLN A 110 7.72 18.02 -18.06
CA GLN A 110 7.69 19.27 -18.80
C GLN A 110 8.87 20.16 -18.37
N THR A 111 9.54 20.72 -19.37
CA THR A 111 10.60 21.72 -19.20
C THR A 111 10.03 23.14 -19.15
N ASN A 112 10.86 24.13 -18.83
CA ASN A 112 10.45 25.54 -18.83
C ASN A 112 10.07 26.07 -20.22
N ASP A 113 10.52 25.40 -21.28
CA ASP A 113 10.23 25.77 -22.68
C ASP A 113 8.99 25.02 -23.22
N ASP A 114 8.17 24.44 -22.34
CA ASP A 114 6.98 23.64 -22.66
C ASP A 114 7.26 22.39 -23.54
N ILE A 115 8.50 21.91 -23.52
CA ILE A 115 8.89 20.65 -24.15
C ILE A 115 8.72 19.53 -23.13
N GLU A 116 8.00 18.48 -23.50
CA GLU A 116 7.85 17.26 -22.71
C GLU A 116 9.02 16.31 -22.99
N VAL A 117 9.74 15.91 -21.94
CA VAL A 117 10.81 14.91 -22.02
C VAL A 117 10.23 13.56 -21.60
N SER A 118 10.30 12.59 -22.50
CA SER A 118 9.80 11.25 -22.28
C SER A 118 10.85 10.39 -21.58
N PRO A 119 10.46 9.51 -20.64
CA PRO A 119 11.37 8.54 -20.05
C PRO A 119 11.96 7.55 -21.06
N PHE A 120 11.36 7.44 -22.25
CA PHE A 120 11.82 6.58 -23.33
C PHE A 120 12.78 7.28 -24.31
N ASP A 121 13.08 8.57 -24.10
CA ASP A 121 14.06 9.28 -24.92
C ASP A 121 15.47 8.70 -24.70
N LEU A 122 16.23 8.55 -25.78
CA LEU A 122 17.57 7.93 -25.76
C LEU A 122 18.63 8.84 -25.11
N ASP A 123 18.43 10.15 -25.15
CA ASP A 123 19.38 11.10 -24.59
C ASP A 123 19.19 11.21 -23.09
N PHE A 124 20.29 11.11 -22.34
CA PHE A 124 20.28 11.22 -20.89
C PHE A 124 19.85 12.61 -20.43
N SER A 125 18.88 12.66 -19.52
CA SER A 125 18.46 13.90 -18.88
C SER A 125 18.08 13.69 -17.41
N GLY A 126 18.13 14.78 -16.63
CA GLY A 126 17.77 14.76 -15.23
C GLY A 126 17.87 16.13 -14.58
N PHE A 127 17.31 16.25 -13.38
CA PHE A 127 17.37 17.50 -12.61
C PHE A 127 17.74 17.24 -11.16
N ILE A 128 18.46 18.18 -10.55
CA ILE A 128 18.83 18.14 -9.13
C ILE A 128 17.63 18.59 -8.30
N PHE A 129 17.16 17.74 -7.40
CA PHE A 129 16.03 18.05 -6.51
C PHE A 129 16.44 18.20 -5.04
N LYS A 130 17.64 17.75 -4.67
CA LYS A 130 18.15 17.86 -3.30
C LYS A 130 19.68 17.97 -3.32
N ILE A 131 20.23 18.84 -2.48
CA ILE A 131 21.67 18.91 -2.20
C ILE A 131 21.88 18.66 -0.71
N GLN A 132 22.74 17.71 -0.39
CA GLN A 132 23.12 17.39 0.99
C GLN A 132 24.62 17.67 1.17
N ALA A 133 24.95 18.50 2.16
CA ALA A 133 26.32 18.89 2.45
C ALA A 133 26.85 18.19 3.71
N ASN A 134 28.17 18.14 3.85
CA ASN A 134 28.89 17.73 5.06
C ASN A 134 28.68 16.25 5.46
N MET A 135 28.65 15.35 4.48
CA MET A 135 28.65 13.91 4.76
C MET A 135 30.01 13.42 5.29
N ASP A 136 31.14 13.95 4.78
CA ASP A 136 32.46 13.81 5.39
C ASP A 136 32.87 15.11 6.10
N PRO A 137 33.07 15.08 7.44
CA PRO A 137 33.56 16.23 8.21
C PRO A 137 34.89 16.80 7.71
N LYS A 138 35.74 16.00 7.05
CA LYS A 138 37.08 16.38 6.60
C LYS A 138 37.09 17.07 5.24
N HIS A 139 36.14 16.77 4.36
CA HIS A 139 36.20 17.19 2.96
C HIS A 139 35.15 18.22 2.52
N ARG A 140 34.20 18.60 3.40
CA ARG A 140 33.10 19.55 3.07
C ARG A 140 32.37 19.15 1.78
N ASP A 141 32.11 17.86 1.64
CA ASP A 141 31.50 17.31 0.44
C ASP A 141 30.07 17.82 0.27
N ARG A 142 29.64 17.91 -0.99
CA ARG A 142 28.25 18.17 -1.37
C ARG A 142 27.81 17.09 -2.33
N ILE A 143 26.76 16.37 -1.95
CA ILE A 143 26.10 15.37 -2.80
C ILE A 143 24.84 16.00 -3.36
N ALA A 144 24.73 16.02 -4.69
CA ALA A 144 23.52 16.42 -5.39
C ALA A 144 22.73 15.17 -5.78
N PHE A 145 21.50 15.07 -5.30
CA PHE A 145 20.55 14.03 -5.69
C PHE A 145 19.84 14.47 -6.96
N MET A 146 20.08 13.71 -8.02
CA MET A 146 19.48 13.92 -9.33
C MET A 146 18.37 12.90 -9.54
N ARG A 147 17.21 13.36 -10.02
CA ARG A 147 16.21 12.49 -10.62
C ARG A 147 16.54 12.36 -12.10
N VAL A 148 16.81 11.14 -12.54
CA VAL A 148 16.90 10.82 -13.97
C VAL A 148 15.50 10.91 -14.56
N VAL A 149 15.39 11.56 -15.72
CA VAL A 149 14.13 11.73 -16.46
C VAL A 149 14.12 10.82 -17.68
N SER A 150 15.20 10.78 -18.47
CA SER A 150 15.36 9.98 -19.69
C SER A 150 16.79 9.45 -19.86
N GLY A 151 17.01 8.59 -20.86
CA GLY A 151 18.28 7.92 -21.15
C GLY A 151 18.35 6.47 -20.68
#